data_AF-A0A9N9E9R3-F1
#
_entry.id   AF-A0A9N9E9R3-F1
#
_cell.length_a   1.000
_cell.length_b   1.000
_cell.length_c   1.000
_cell.angle_alpha   90.00
_cell.angle_beta   90.00
_cell.angle_gamma   90.00
#
_symmetry.space_group_name_H-M   'P 1'
#
loop_
_entity.id
_entity.type
_entity.pdbx_description
1 polymer ?
#
loop_
_entity_poly.entity_id
_entity_poly.type
_entity_poly.pdbx_seq_one_letter_code
_entity_poly.pdbx_strand_id
1 'polypeptide(L)' 'TSLGSEKKRKREPNMFISYRKEMMERKPPNMSMTKYSKLVSYWWRKIPENEKAERKRQYQINRDQKATINGQ' A
#
# COMPACT_ATOMS: atom_id res chain seq x y z
N THR A 1 -32.49 -16.72 -10.72
CA THR A 1 -31.67 -15.52 -10.99
C THR A 1 -31.20 -14.94 -9.68
N SER A 2 -29.92 -15.09 -9.30
CA SER A 2 -29.21 -14.17 -8.39
C SER A 2 -27.79 -14.62 -8.03
N LEU A 3 -26.86 -13.69 -8.25
CA LEU A 3 -25.78 -13.28 -7.34
C LEU A 3 -24.62 -14.25 -7.07
N GLY A 4 -23.91 -14.62 -8.12
CA GLY A 4 -22.48 -14.96 -8.01
C GLY A 4 -21.64 -13.67 -7.99
N SER A 5 -21.58 -12.96 -6.86
CA SER A 5 -20.60 -11.89 -6.69
C SER A 5 -19.22 -12.54 -6.50
N GLU A 6 -18.57 -12.91 -7.60
CA GLU A 6 -17.16 -13.27 -7.62
C GLU A 6 -16.37 -12.14 -6.95
N LYS A 7 -15.90 -12.38 -5.73
CA LYS A 7 -14.99 -11.48 -5.03
C LYS A 7 -13.69 -11.45 -5.83
N LYS A 8 -13.63 -10.57 -6.85
CA LYS A 8 -12.42 -10.34 -7.65
C LYS A 8 -11.27 -10.16 -6.67
N ARG A 9 -10.28 -11.06 -6.74
CA ARG A 9 -9.12 -11.05 -5.84
C ARG A 9 -8.57 -9.63 -5.84
N LYS A 10 -8.56 -8.98 -4.67
CA LYS A 10 -8.05 -7.61 -4.53
C LYS A 10 -6.60 -7.64 -5.03
N ARG A 11 -6.31 -6.87 -6.08
CA ARG A 11 -4.96 -6.75 -6.63
C ARG A 11 -4.01 -6.40 -5.49
N GLU A 12 -2.83 -7.02 -5.49
CA GLU A 12 -1.86 -6.71 -4.46
C GLU A 12 -1.57 -5.21 -4.44
N PRO A 13 -1.58 -4.58 -3.26
CA PRO A 13 -1.35 -3.15 -3.14
C PRO A 13 0.00 -2.82 -3.77
N ASN A 14 0.08 -1.79 -4.61
CA ASN A 14 1.36 -1.30 -5.14
C ASN A 14 2.21 -0.72 -3.99
N MET A 15 3.53 -0.57 -4.17
CA MET A 15 4.47 0.00 -3.20
C MET A 15 3.98 1.32 -2.58
N PHE A 16 3.36 2.20 -3.38
CA PHE A 16 2.73 3.43 -2.88
C PHE A 16 1.56 3.16 -1.92
N ILE A 17 0.76 2.12 -2.17
CA ILE A 17 -0.38 1.76 -1.31
C ILE A 17 0.11 1.18 0.01
N SER A 18 1.19 0.39 0.01
CA SER A 18 1.84 -0.07 1.24
C SER A 18 2.39 1.12 2.05
N TYR A 19 3.10 2.03 1.39
CA TYR A 19 3.57 3.28 2.00
C TYR A 19 2.42 4.12 2.57
N ARG A 20 1.35 4.30 1.81
CA ARG A 20 0.16 5.03 2.25
C ARG A 20 -0.46 4.38 3.48
N LYS A 21 -0.54 3.05 3.53
CA LYS A 21 -1.11 2.32 4.68
C LYS A 21 -0.31 2.59 5.95
N GLU A 22 1.02 2.49 5.89
CA GLU A 22 1.93 2.82 7.00
C GLU A 22 1.77 4.28 7.46
N MET A 23 1.73 5.22 6.51
CA MET A 23 1.52 6.63 6.85
C MET A 23 0.15 6.88 7.49
N MET A 24 -0.88 6.17 7.03
CA MET A 24 -2.24 6.33 7.57
C MET A 24 -2.37 5.92 9.05
N GLU A 25 -1.52 5.04 9.56
CA GLU A 25 -1.46 4.73 11.00
C GLU A 25 -0.96 5.93 11.83
N ARG A 26 -0.21 6.83 11.19
CA ARG A 26 0.34 8.05 11.80
C ARG A 26 -0.50 9.30 11.46
N LYS A 27 -1.68 9.11 10.87
CA LYS A 27 -2.54 10.21 10.45
C LYS A 27 -3.07 10.96 11.69
N PRO A 28 -2.93 12.30 11.76
CA PRO A 28 -3.55 13.08 12.83
C PRO A 28 -5.10 13.02 12.74
N PRO A 29 -5.81 12.90 13.88
CA PRO A 29 -7.27 12.71 13.89
C PRO A 29 -8.02 13.92 13.30
N ASN A 30 -7.47 15.13 13.45
CA ASN A 30 -8.08 16.38 13.00
C ASN A 30 -7.85 16.69 11.51
N MET A 31 -7.36 15.74 10.72
CA MET A 31 -7.12 15.94 9.29
C MET A 31 -8.07 15.10 8.43
N SER A 32 -8.64 15.72 7.39
CA SER A 32 -9.47 15.01 6.43
C SER A 32 -8.66 13.98 5.64
N MET A 33 -9.31 12.87 5.29
CA MET A 33 -8.68 11.78 4.53
C MET A 33 -8.10 12.26 3.20
N THR A 34 -8.84 13.14 2.50
CA THR A 34 -8.45 13.72 1.21
C THR A 34 -7.19 14.58 1.34
N LYS A 35 -7.13 15.44 2.37
CA LYS A 35 -5.97 16.31 2.61
C LYS A 35 -4.74 15.48 2.95
N TYR A 36 -4.89 14.49 3.84
CA TYR A 36 -3.80 13.59 4.21
C TYR A 36 -3.31 12.76 3.02
N SER A 37 -4.22 12.24 2.19
CA SER A 37 -3.84 11.45 1.01
C SER A 37 -3.03 12.28 0.00
N LYS A 38 -3.37 13.57 -0.20
CA LYS A 38 -2.58 14.49 -1.02
C LYS A 38 -1.17 14.72 -0.46
N LEU A 39 -1.04 14.84 0.88
CA LEU A 39 0.26 14.98 1.54
C LEU A 39 1.11 13.72 1.40
N VAL A 40 0.54 12.55 1.62
CA VAL A 40 1.24 11.26 1.45
C VAL A 40 1.74 11.11 0.01
N SER A 41 0.93 11.47 -0.99
CA SER A 41 1.38 11.49 -2.39
C SER A 41 2.48 12.51 -2.69
N TYR A 42 2.53 13.62 -1.94
CA TYR A 42 3.61 14.60 -2.03
C TYR A 42 4.90 14.07 -1.40
N TRP A 43 4.82 13.52 -0.19
CA TRP A 43 5.95 12.89 0.48
C TRP A 43 6.53 11.76 -0.34
N TRP A 44 5.68 10.87 -0.89
CA TRP A 44 6.09 9.79 -1.77
C TRP A 44 6.96 10.25 -2.95
N ARG A 45 6.60 11.38 -3.56
CA ARG A 45 7.38 11.96 -4.66
C ARG A 45 8.74 12.49 -4.18
N LYS A 46 8.78 13.02 -2.97
CA LYS A 46 9.99 13.56 -2.31
C LYS A 46 10.90 12.51 -1.67
N ILE A 47 10.47 11.27 -1.53
CA ILE A 47 11.34 10.21 -0.99
C ILE A 47 12.57 10.07 -1.91
N PRO A 48 13.79 10.11 -1.34
CA PRO A 48 15.01 9.92 -2.11
C PRO A 48 15.12 8.50 -2.67
N GLU A 49 15.90 8.32 -3.73
CA GLU A 49 15.94 7.04 -4.46
C GLU A 49 16.46 5.88 -3.63
N ASN A 50 17.36 6.13 -2.67
CA ASN A 50 17.85 5.13 -1.71
C ASN A 50 16.72 4.56 -0.85
N GLU A 51 15.86 5.42 -0.30
CA GLU A 51 14.69 5.03 0.48
C GLU A 51 13.63 4.32 -0.37
N LYS A 52 13.46 4.74 -1.64
CA LYS A 52 12.60 4.02 -2.59
C LYS A 52 13.13 2.62 -2.89
N ALA A 53 14.45 2.45 -3.00
CA ALA A 53 15.06 1.15 -3.24
C ALA A 53 14.85 0.20 -2.05
N GLU A 54 15.02 0.68 -0.82
CA GLU A 54 14.74 -0.11 0.37
C GLU A 54 13.25 -0.49 0.48
N ARG A 55 12.35 0.47 0.24
CA ARG A 55 10.91 0.20 0.23
C ARG A 55 10.51 -0.75 -0.90
N LYS A 56 11.18 -0.72 -2.05
CA LYS A 56 11.00 -1.68 -3.15
C LYS A 56 11.44 -3.08 -2.75
N ARG A 57 12.57 -3.20 -2.06
CA ARG A 57 13.07 -4.48 -1.53
C ARG A 57 12.09 -5.06 -0.52
N GLN A 58 11.63 -4.26 0.44
CA GLN A 58 10.62 -4.67 1.42
C GLN A 58 9.30 -5.06 0.76
N TYR A 59 8.86 -4.31 -0.25
CA TYR A 59 7.67 -4.64 -1.02
C TYR A 59 7.80 -6.01 -1.72
N GLN A 60 8.94 -6.26 -2.36
CA GLN A 60 9.20 -7.52 -3.05
C GLN A 60 9.20 -8.71 -2.09
N ILE A 61 9.84 -8.57 -0.91
CA ILE A 61 9.85 -9.61 0.14
C ILE A 61 8.44 -9.91 0.64
N ASN A 62 7.65 -8.87 0.96
CA ASN A 62 6.27 -9.04 1.42
C ASN A 62 5.38 -9.69 0.36
N ARG A 63 5.61 -9.39 -0.92
CA ARG A 63 4.90 -10.00 -2.05
C ARG A 63 5.23 -11.48 -2.17
N ASP A 64 6.52 -11.81 -2.08
CA ASP A 64 7.02 -13.18 -2.17
C ASP A 64 6.51 -14.06 -1.01
N GLN A 65 6.59 -13.57 0.22
CA GLN A 65 6.04 -14.23 1.41
C GLN A 65 4.54 -14.51 1.29
N LYS A 66 3.77 -13.57 0.72
CA LYS A 66 2.33 -13.79 0.48
C LYS A 66 2.05 -14.81 -0.61
N ALA A 67 2.91 -14.90 -1.64
CA ALA A 67 2.78 -15.94 -2.65
C ALA A 67 3.00 -17.33 -2.05
N THR A 68 3.94 -17.47 -1.11
CA THR A 68 4.20 -18.72 -0.39
C THR A 68 3.05 -19.11 0.53
N ILE A 69 2.44 -18.17 1.27
CA ILE A 69 1.36 -18.45 2.23
C ILE A 69 0.03 -18.84 1.54
N ASN A 70 -0.26 -18.28 0.36
CA ASN A 70 -1.50 -18.60 -0.38
C ASN A 70 -1.37 -19.86 -1.26
N GLY A 71 -0.25 -20.59 -1.16
CA GLY A 71 0.05 -21.81 -1.92
C GLY A 71 0.06 -23.10 -1.11
N GLN A 72 -0.41 -23.10 0.15
CA GLN A 72 -0.67 -24.31 0.95
C GLN A 72 -2.15 -24.66 0.98
#